data_AF-A0A8B7YKZ2-F1
#
_entry.id   AF-A0A8B7YKZ2-F1
#
_cell.length_a   1.000
_cell.length_b   1.000
_cell.length_c   1.000
_cell.angle_alpha   90.00
_cell.angle_beta   90.00
_cell.angle_gamma   90.00
#
_symmetry.space_group_name_H-M   'P 1'
#
loop_
_entity.id
_entity.type
_entity.pdbx_description
1 polymer ?
#
loop_
_entity_poly.entity_id
_entity_poly.type
_entity_poly.pdbx_seq_one_letter_code
_entity_poly.pdbx_strand_id
1 'polypeptide(L)'
;MMGWTRLLLNAHIRMGRYSVKVKTLLVLWMLCFIGLWVMYFRYGDPETCSGEQARTFVCDNYDKGVVAGSMCEELCKQTKVTLDGCLAQDTFHQAFTGTLKKPPKQRKNIDEPLYIKQLLNPQREGFNKPASGSSMEDLRIMISANLKRHLGDAINLDRVQSRILNLADSNNDGKVSLPEARSIWSLLQAKEFLMMMVLGESDYIPRLLGFCGNMYIMEGIHAFRLYGAEFPPFVDFVLPNSAQRFFQRKIAPPWTDRAHIVVGLLEFVEEIMEGPAGNLYMCHVNEMGIGYTAYSDVKILRLDGVLTEQAVQSSLRDRTCFGDGDCLLGENCRSPCDKLTGRCTGEMMQPNLQRVCHMLSAYLLDDSPYEILQELQDLLSKCEDLKFGSKNMNMDHSLVLNNLKSLLWKQVSHLKKFSKTSRT
;
A
#
# COMPACT_ATOMS: atom_id res chain seq x y z
N MET A 1 -56.85 -16.96 -21.40
CA MET A 1 -55.87 -15.87 -21.14
C MET A 1 -54.47 -16.09 -21.73
N MET A 2 -54.14 -17.22 -22.38
CA MET A 2 -52.80 -17.48 -22.95
C MET A 2 -52.55 -16.96 -24.40
N GLY A 3 -53.60 -16.55 -25.13
CA GLY A 3 -53.46 -16.12 -26.54
C GLY A 3 -52.96 -14.68 -26.73
N TRP A 4 -53.39 -13.76 -25.86
CA TRP A 4 -53.08 -12.33 -25.97
C TRP A 4 -51.64 -12.00 -25.58
N THR A 5 -51.06 -12.74 -24.64
CA THR A 5 -49.65 -12.59 -24.21
C THR A 5 -48.68 -12.98 -25.31
N ARG A 6 -48.98 -14.02 -26.12
CA ARG A 6 -48.14 -14.42 -27.28
C ARG A 6 -48.16 -13.38 -28.42
N LEU A 7 -49.30 -12.73 -28.64
CA LEU A 7 -49.48 -11.71 -29.67
C LEU A 7 -48.71 -10.42 -29.35
N LEU A 8 -48.79 -9.94 -28.10
CA LEU A 8 -48.06 -8.75 -27.65
C LEU A 8 -46.54 -8.96 -27.64
N LEU A 9 -46.06 -10.16 -27.27
CA LEU A 9 -44.63 -10.47 -27.27
C LEU A 9 -44.02 -10.52 -28.70
N ASN A 10 -44.82 -10.79 -29.73
CA ASN A 10 -44.37 -10.80 -31.13
C ASN A 10 -44.67 -9.49 -31.88
N ALA A 11 -45.20 -8.47 -31.20
CA ALA A 11 -45.42 -7.16 -31.79
C ALA A 11 -44.08 -6.49 -32.14
N HIS A 12 -44.09 -5.71 -33.22
CA HIS A 12 -42.95 -4.93 -33.68
C HIS A 12 -43.22 -3.45 -33.43
N ILE A 13 -42.31 -2.78 -32.73
CA ILE A 13 -42.33 -1.33 -32.61
C ILE A 13 -41.44 -0.78 -33.73
N ARG A 14 -42.03 0.01 -34.63
CA ARG A 14 -41.31 0.69 -35.71
C ARG A 14 -40.87 2.07 -35.20
N MET A 15 -39.57 2.27 -35.03
CA MET A 15 -38.99 3.60 -34.84
C MET A 15 -38.20 3.95 -36.10
N GLY A 16 -38.78 4.77 -36.97
CA GLY A 16 -38.17 5.15 -38.24
C GLY A 16 -37.89 3.94 -39.15
N ARG A 17 -36.65 3.83 -39.67
CA ARG A 17 -36.23 2.76 -40.61
C ARG A 17 -35.96 1.39 -39.95
N TYR A 18 -36.02 1.27 -38.63
CA TYR A 18 -35.70 0.03 -37.91
C TYR A 18 -36.92 -0.52 -37.16
N SER A 19 -37.17 -1.82 -37.28
CA SER A 19 -38.25 -2.52 -36.57
C SER A 19 -37.67 -3.40 -35.46
N VAL A 20 -37.93 -3.05 -34.20
CA VAL A 20 -37.43 -3.81 -33.04
C VAL A 20 -38.58 -4.64 -32.47
N LYS A 21 -38.32 -5.93 -32.19
CA LYS A 21 -39.32 -6.81 -31.57
C LYS A 21 -39.52 -6.40 -30.11
N VAL A 22 -40.77 -6.40 -29.63
CA VAL A 22 -41.08 -6.07 -28.22
C VAL A 22 -40.33 -6.99 -27.25
N LYS A 23 -40.16 -8.27 -27.61
CA LYS A 23 -39.29 -9.23 -26.90
C LYS A 23 -37.88 -8.70 -26.64
N THR A 24 -37.22 -8.09 -27.64
CA THR A 24 -35.85 -7.61 -27.50
C THR A 24 -35.77 -6.40 -26.58
N LEU A 25 -36.75 -5.50 -26.64
CA LEU A 25 -36.85 -4.36 -25.71
C LEU A 25 -37.08 -4.82 -24.27
N LEU A 26 -37.91 -5.83 -24.08
CA LEU A 26 -38.23 -6.37 -22.75
C LEU A 26 -37.01 -7.09 -22.13
N VAL A 27 -36.25 -7.83 -22.94
CA VAL A 27 -34.98 -8.44 -22.51
C VAL A 27 -33.93 -7.37 -22.17
N LEU A 28 -33.78 -6.34 -23.00
CA LEU A 28 -32.87 -5.22 -22.72
C LEU A 28 -33.26 -4.47 -21.43
N TRP A 29 -34.55 -4.24 -21.22
CA TRP A 29 -35.05 -3.60 -20.00
C TRP A 29 -34.79 -4.47 -18.76
N MET A 30 -35.03 -5.78 -18.84
CA MET A 30 -34.72 -6.72 -17.75
C MET A 30 -33.21 -6.78 -17.44
N LEU A 31 -32.36 -6.81 -18.47
CA LEU A 31 -30.90 -6.78 -18.29
C LEU A 31 -30.43 -5.47 -17.64
N CYS A 32 -31.02 -4.34 -18.05
CA CYS A 32 -30.72 -3.04 -17.46
C CYS A 32 -31.21 -2.95 -16.01
N PHE A 33 -32.39 -3.47 -15.72
CA PHE A 33 -32.96 -3.50 -14.36
C PHE A 33 -32.15 -4.42 -13.45
N ILE A 34 -31.78 -5.63 -13.88
CA ILE A 34 -30.90 -6.53 -13.13
C ILE A 34 -29.52 -5.88 -12.93
N GLY A 35 -28.97 -5.20 -13.94
CA GLY A 35 -27.71 -4.46 -13.81
C GLY A 35 -27.78 -3.34 -12.78
N LEU A 36 -28.86 -2.53 -12.81
CA LEU A 36 -29.12 -1.47 -11.82
C LEU A 36 -29.37 -2.04 -10.42
N TRP A 37 -30.05 -3.19 -10.31
CA TRP A 37 -30.34 -3.86 -9.05
C TRP A 37 -29.08 -4.46 -8.43
N VAL A 38 -28.21 -5.10 -9.23
CA VAL A 38 -26.90 -5.58 -8.78
C VAL A 38 -25.97 -4.42 -8.40
N MET A 39 -25.98 -3.31 -9.16
CA MET A 39 -25.30 -2.07 -8.77
C MET A 39 -25.81 -1.57 -7.42
N TYR A 40 -27.13 -1.46 -7.25
CA TYR A 40 -27.74 -0.99 -6.00
C TYR A 40 -27.40 -1.89 -4.81
N PHE A 41 -27.43 -3.21 -4.96
CA PHE A 41 -27.11 -4.14 -3.88
C PHE A 41 -25.61 -4.26 -3.57
N ARG A 42 -24.71 -4.05 -4.54
CA ARG A 42 -23.25 -4.05 -4.27
C ARG A 42 -22.70 -2.71 -3.81
N TYR A 43 -23.28 -1.60 -4.25
CA TYR A 43 -22.96 -0.27 -3.72
C TYR A 43 -23.79 0.06 -2.46
N GLY A 44 -24.78 -0.78 -2.14
CA GLY A 44 -25.63 -0.72 -0.97
C GLY A 44 -25.15 -1.58 0.20
N ASP A 45 -23.84 -1.76 0.37
CA ASP A 45 -23.24 -2.16 1.65
C ASP A 45 -22.71 -0.90 2.39
N PRO A 46 -23.57 -0.13 3.09
CA PRO A 46 -23.15 1.08 3.78
C PRO A 46 -22.72 0.80 5.24
N GLU A 47 -21.93 -0.24 5.52
CA GLU A 47 -21.63 -0.56 6.93
C GLU A 47 -20.21 -0.97 7.33
N THR A 48 -19.22 -1.18 6.46
CA THR A 48 -17.92 -1.70 6.95
C THR A 48 -16.90 -0.63 7.32
N CYS A 49 -16.84 0.51 6.63
CA CYS A 49 -15.80 1.52 6.83
C CYS A 49 -16.36 2.95 6.98
N SER A 50 -16.55 3.39 8.23
CA SER A 50 -17.05 4.74 8.55
C SER A 50 -15.98 5.58 9.25
N GLY A 51 -15.53 6.64 8.56
CA GLY A 51 -14.59 7.61 9.13
C GLY A 51 -15.13 8.33 10.36
N GLU A 52 -16.45 8.51 10.45
CA GLU A 52 -17.09 9.13 11.62
C GLU A 52 -17.03 8.21 12.85
N GLN A 53 -17.30 6.91 12.68
CA GLN A 53 -17.17 5.92 13.75
C GLN A 53 -15.70 5.80 14.21
N ALA A 54 -14.78 5.73 13.25
CA ALA A 54 -13.34 5.73 13.49
C ALA A 54 -12.90 6.92 14.34
N ARG A 55 -13.32 8.14 13.95
CA ARG A 55 -13.01 9.38 14.68
C ARG A 55 -13.62 9.38 16.07
N THR A 56 -14.90 9.04 16.18
CA THR A 56 -15.63 9.03 17.46
C THR A 56 -14.97 8.09 18.47
N PHE A 57 -14.59 6.88 18.03
CA PHE A 57 -13.90 5.91 18.88
C PHE A 57 -12.59 6.46 19.46
N VAL A 58 -11.76 7.09 18.64
CA VAL A 58 -10.47 7.65 19.10
C VAL A 58 -10.69 8.85 20.00
N CYS A 59 -11.60 9.75 19.63
CA CYS A 59 -11.86 10.97 20.39
C CYS A 59 -12.51 10.71 21.74
N ASP A 60 -13.39 9.71 21.86
CA ASP A 60 -13.96 9.30 23.14
C ASP A 60 -12.87 8.79 24.11
N ASN A 61 -11.86 8.08 23.61
CA ASN A 61 -10.74 7.63 24.42
C ASN A 61 -9.78 8.78 24.77
N TYR A 62 -9.60 9.74 23.86
CA TYR A 62 -8.79 10.93 24.10
C TYR A 62 -9.42 11.80 25.19
N ASP A 63 -10.72 12.04 25.11
CA ASP A 63 -11.48 12.84 26.08
C ASP A 63 -11.51 12.22 27.48
N LYS A 64 -11.42 10.87 27.55
CA LYS A 64 -11.26 10.13 28.82
C LYS A 64 -9.82 10.12 29.34
N GLY A 65 -8.86 10.67 28.61
CA GLY A 65 -7.44 10.63 28.95
C GLY A 65 -6.84 9.22 28.89
N VAL A 66 -7.41 8.32 28.08
CA VAL A 66 -6.91 6.95 27.88
C VAL A 66 -5.80 6.91 26.85
N VAL A 67 -5.90 7.77 25.83
CA VAL A 67 -4.94 7.90 24.72
C VAL A 67 -4.47 9.34 24.58
N ALA A 68 -3.37 9.52 23.84
CA ALA A 68 -2.81 10.80 23.47
C ALA A 68 -2.16 10.68 22.08
N GLY A 69 -1.62 11.80 21.59
CA GLY A 69 -0.94 11.86 20.32
C GLY A 69 -0.86 13.29 19.79
N SER A 70 0.10 13.51 18.90
CA SER A 70 0.46 14.84 18.41
C SER A 70 -0.62 15.53 17.58
N MET A 71 -1.63 14.78 17.11
CA MET A 71 -2.73 15.30 16.28
C MET A 71 -4.11 15.11 16.93
N CYS A 72 -4.18 14.67 18.19
CA CYS A 72 -5.47 14.46 18.86
C CYS A 72 -6.28 15.75 19.02
N GLU A 73 -5.62 16.87 19.30
CA GLU A 73 -6.26 18.17 19.47
C GLU A 73 -6.86 18.66 18.13
N GLU A 74 -6.10 18.59 17.03
CA GLU A 74 -6.57 18.93 15.69
C GLU A 74 -7.72 18.03 15.22
N LEU A 75 -7.68 16.74 15.55
CA LEU A 75 -8.66 15.74 15.15
C LEU A 75 -9.97 15.85 15.95
N CYS A 76 -9.88 15.97 17.27
CA CYS A 76 -11.01 15.79 18.18
C CYS A 76 -11.61 17.10 18.69
N LYS A 77 -10.79 18.13 18.96
CA LYS A 77 -11.27 19.41 19.51
C LYS A 77 -11.44 20.47 18.44
N GLN A 78 -10.43 20.64 17.59
CA GLN A 78 -10.42 21.72 16.59
C GLN A 78 -11.11 21.32 15.28
N THR A 79 -11.30 20.02 15.02
CA THR A 79 -11.87 19.47 13.78
C THR A 79 -11.20 20.00 12.51
N LYS A 80 -9.88 20.21 12.60
CA LYS A 80 -9.03 20.61 11.47
C LYS A 80 -8.71 19.44 10.54
N VAL A 81 -8.70 18.23 11.09
CA VAL A 81 -8.54 16.98 10.34
C VAL A 81 -9.91 16.38 10.04
N THR A 82 -10.18 16.07 8.78
CA THR A 82 -11.39 15.35 8.35
C THR A 82 -11.04 13.97 7.80
N LEU A 83 -11.99 13.03 7.90
CA LEU A 83 -11.93 11.72 7.25
C LEU A 83 -13.02 11.73 6.18
N ASP A 84 -12.62 11.80 4.91
CA ASP A 84 -13.53 12.13 3.81
C ASP A 84 -14.01 10.88 3.05
N GLY A 85 -13.11 9.95 2.75
CA GLY A 85 -13.42 8.74 1.99
C GLY A 85 -12.72 7.51 2.54
N CYS A 86 -13.39 6.35 2.49
CA CYS A 86 -12.76 5.08 2.80
C CYS A 86 -12.08 4.50 1.55
N LEU A 87 -10.83 4.09 1.69
CA LEU A 87 -10.04 3.49 0.61
C LEU A 87 -10.04 1.97 0.69
N ALA A 88 -9.81 1.43 1.88
CA ALA A 88 -9.71 0.01 2.10
C ALA A 88 -9.98 -0.32 3.56
N GLN A 89 -10.46 -1.53 3.76
CA GLN A 89 -10.55 -2.15 5.06
C GLN A 89 -10.06 -3.59 4.93
N ASP A 90 -9.11 -3.95 5.76
CA ASP A 90 -8.70 -5.34 5.96
C ASP A 90 -9.03 -5.78 7.39
N THR A 91 -8.58 -6.96 7.78
CA THR A 91 -8.83 -7.53 9.11
C THR A 91 -8.16 -6.75 10.25
N PHE A 92 -7.17 -5.92 9.96
CA PHE A 92 -6.29 -5.26 10.93
C PHE A 92 -6.31 -3.73 10.82
N HIS A 93 -6.73 -3.17 9.68
CA HIS A 93 -6.68 -1.73 9.43
C HIS A 93 -7.86 -1.22 8.61
N GLN A 94 -8.21 0.04 8.85
CA GLN A 94 -9.01 0.87 7.96
C GLN A 94 -8.15 2.01 7.44
N ALA A 95 -8.28 2.32 6.16
CA ALA A 95 -7.56 3.40 5.49
C ALA A 95 -8.54 4.41 4.91
N PHE A 96 -8.25 5.69 5.15
CA PHE A 96 -9.08 6.82 4.77
C PHE A 96 -8.28 7.88 4.03
N THR A 97 -8.94 8.58 3.11
CA THR A 97 -8.51 9.91 2.69
C THR A 97 -9.00 10.94 3.70
N GLY A 98 -8.26 12.02 3.85
CA GLY A 98 -8.66 13.14 4.69
C GLY A 98 -8.12 14.46 4.21
N THR A 99 -8.49 15.54 4.90
CA THR A 99 -7.91 16.86 4.66
C THR A 99 -7.51 17.54 5.98
N LEU A 100 -6.43 18.31 5.91
CA LEU A 100 -5.99 19.21 6.99
C LEU A 100 -6.32 20.66 6.59
N LYS A 101 -7.22 21.29 7.36
CA LYS A 101 -7.60 22.69 7.19
C LYS A 101 -6.47 23.62 7.62
N LYS A 102 -5.97 24.43 6.69
CA LYS A 102 -4.95 25.45 6.96
C LYS A 102 -5.57 26.76 7.49
N PRO A 103 -4.89 27.48 8.41
CA PRO A 103 -5.36 28.78 8.86
C PRO A 103 -5.37 29.79 7.69
N PRO A 104 -6.30 30.77 7.68
CA PRO A 104 -6.59 31.64 6.52
C PRO A 104 -5.50 32.68 6.17
N LYS A 105 -4.24 32.48 6.56
CA LYS A 105 -3.18 33.50 6.50
C LYS A 105 -2.33 33.51 5.21
N GLN A 106 -2.56 32.64 4.23
CA GLN A 106 -1.82 32.66 2.95
C GLN A 106 -2.75 32.53 1.74
N ARG A 107 -2.49 33.33 0.69
CA ARG A 107 -3.30 33.53 -0.55
C ARG A 107 -3.57 32.27 -1.40
N LYS A 108 -3.19 31.08 -0.94
CA LYS A 108 -3.57 29.78 -1.51
C LYS A 108 -4.08 28.89 -0.37
N ASN A 109 -5.31 29.15 0.08
CA ASN A 109 -6.03 28.26 0.99
C ASN A 109 -6.41 26.98 0.24
N ILE A 110 -5.47 26.05 0.12
CA ILE A 110 -5.75 24.71 -0.37
C ILE A 110 -5.55 23.80 0.83
N ASP A 111 -6.63 23.13 1.23
CA ASP A 111 -6.58 22.12 2.28
C ASP A 111 -5.59 21.03 1.87
N GLU A 112 -4.78 20.58 2.82
CA GLU A 112 -3.72 19.62 2.53
C GLU A 112 -4.31 18.20 2.56
N PRO A 113 -4.18 17.40 1.48
CA PRO A 113 -4.67 16.03 1.48
C PRO A 113 -3.88 15.19 2.48
N LEU A 114 -4.56 14.25 3.11
CA LEU A 114 -4.03 13.34 4.12
C LEU A 114 -4.32 11.90 3.73
N TYR A 115 -3.42 11.02 4.15
CA TYR A 115 -3.65 9.58 4.19
C TYR A 115 -3.71 9.11 5.64
N ILE A 116 -4.85 8.58 6.06
CA ILE A 116 -5.12 8.25 7.47
C ILE A 116 -5.32 6.75 7.58
N LYS A 117 -4.66 6.12 8.54
CA LYS A 117 -4.88 4.71 8.85
C LYS A 117 -5.25 4.55 10.32
N GLN A 118 -6.19 3.65 10.57
CA GLN A 118 -6.57 3.25 11.91
C GLN A 118 -6.39 1.75 12.06
N LEU A 119 -5.75 1.33 13.15
CA LEU A 119 -5.65 -0.08 13.51
C LEU A 119 -6.99 -0.57 14.06
N LEU A 120 -7.59 -1.54 13.38
CA LEU A 120 -8.73 -2.29 13.89
C LEU A 120 -8.23 -3.31 14.89
N ASN A 121 -8.54 -3.07 16.17
CA ASN A 121 -8.25 -3.94 17.34
C ASN A 121 -7.53 -5.26 17.00
N PRO A 122 -6.20 -5.24 16.82
CA PRO A 122 -5.46 -6.48 16.67
C PRO A 122 -5.36 -7.10 18.07
N GLN A 123 -6.10 -8.18 18.31
CA GLN A 123 -5.96 -9.07 19.47
C GLN A 123 -6.10 -8.41 20.87
N ARG A 124 -7.34 -8.42 21.38
CA ARG A 124 -7.73 -8.65 22.80
C ARG A 124 -7.32 -7.67 23.92
N GLU A 125 -6.50 -6.64 23.69
CA GLU A 125 -6.02 -5.81 24.81
C GLU A 125 -6.32 -4.30 24.75
N GLY A 126 -6.88 -3.77 23.66
CA GLY A 126 -7.22 -2.34 23.55
C GLY A 126 -6.06 -1.41 23.97
N PHE A 127 -6.38 -0.30 24.64
CA PHE A 127 -5.40 0.61 25.25
C PHE A 127 -5.02 0.21 26.69
N ASN A 128 -5.00 -1.09 27.02
CA ASN A 128 -4.73 -1.53 28.40
C ASN A 128 -3.24 -1.67 28.72
N LYS A 129 -2.36 -1.61 27.72
CA LYS A 129 -0.91 -1.71 27.88
C LYS A 129 -0.20 -0.42 27.43
N PRO A 130 0.80 0.07 28.18
CA PRO A 130 1.25 -0.45 29.47
C PRO A 130 0.21 -0.23 30.60
N ALA A 131 0.37 -0.99 31.68
CA ALA A 131 -0.52 -0.91 32.85
C ALA A 131 -0.29 0.40 33.61
N SER A 132 -1.29 0.84 34.37
CA SER A 132 -1.14 2.00 35.25
C SER A 132 -0.04 1.73 36.29
N GLY A 133 0.87 2.69 36.46
CA GLY A 133 2.02 2.56 37.36
C GLY A 133 3.28 1.97 36.72
N SER A 134 3.25 1.57 35.44
CA SER A 134 4.46 1.21 34.70
C SER A 134 5.42 2.38 34.59
N SER A 135 6.70 2.09 34.76
CA SER A 135 7.79 3.05 34.61
C SER A 135 8.16 3.25 33.14
N MET A 136 8.94 4.29 32.85
CA MET A 136 9.47 4.49 31.49
C MET A 136 10.46 3.38 31.10
N GLU A 137 11.16 2.79 32.08
CA GLU A 137 12.04 1.65 31.82
C GLU A 137 11.24 0.40 31.42
N ASP A 138 10.08 0.17 32.03
CA ASP A 138 9.20 -0.92 31.61
C ASP A 138 8.75 -0.74 30.15
N LEU A 139 8.43 0.49 29.75
CA LEU A 139 8.11 0.80 28.36
C LEU A 139 9.28 0.51 27.42
N ARG A 140 10.51 0.88 27.79
CA ARG A 140 11.71 0.56 27.01
C ARG A 140 11.86 -0.95 26.82
N ILE A 141 11.77 -1.72 27.90
CA ILE A 141 11.86 -3.19 27.85
C ILE A 141 10.77 -3.77 26.95
N MET A 142 9.53 -3.29 27.06
CA MET A 142 8.42 -3.71 26.21
C MET A 142 8.69 -3.44 24.73
N ILE A 143 9.17 -2.24 24.39
CA ILE A 143 9.51 -1.85 23.02
C ILE A 143 10.66 -2.72 22.50
N SER A 144 11.76 -2.87 23.24
CA SER A 144 12.90 -3.71 22.85
C SER A 144 12.47 -5.16 22.61
N ALA A 145 11.65 -5.72 23.50
CA ALA A 145 11.11 -7.07 23.33
C ALA A 145 10.22 -7.19 22.10
N ASN A 146 9.40 -6.17 21.81
CA ASN A 146 8.55 -6.16 20.61
C ASN A 146 9.35 -6.06 19.31
N LEU A 147 10.37 -5.20 19.30
CA LEU A 147 11.29 -5.03 18.19
C LEU A 147 12.04 -6.34 17.93
N LYS A 148 12.69 -6.91 18.95
CA LYS A 148 13.44 -8.16 18.83
C LYS A 148 12.59 -9.32 18.32
N ARG A 149 11.31 -9.40 18.75
CA ARG A 149 10.38 -10.44 18.29
C ARG A 149 10.07 -10.36 16.79
N HIS A 150 9.90 -9.16 16.26
CA HIS A 150 9.46 -8.97 14.87
C HIS A 150 10.60 -8.75 13.88
N LEU A 151 11.70 -8.15 14.34
CA LEU A 151 12.82 -7.73 13.51
C LEU A 151 14.01 -8.69 13.62
N GLY A 152 14.14 -9.39 14.75
CA GLY A 152 15.32 -10.20 15.06
C GLY A 152 16.47 -9.36 15.64
N ASP A 153 17.67 -9.94 15.66
CA ASP A 153 18.87 -9.36 16.27
C ASP A 153 19.75 -8.61 15.26
N ALA A 154 19.40 -8.63 13.97
CA ALA A 154 20.22 -8.08 12.89
C ALA A 154 20.11 -6.54 12.72
N ILE A 155 19.08 -5.92 13.29
CA ILE A 155 18.82 -4.48 13.13
C ILE A 155 19.39 -3.71 14.33
N ASN A 156 19.92 -2.50 14.08
CA ASN A 156 20.22 -1.55 15.15
C ASN A 156 18.92 -1.10 15.83
N LEU A 157 18.50 -1.88 16.84
CA LEU A 157 17.25 -1.66 17.55
C LEU A 157 17.27 -0.36 18.36
N ASP A 158 18.45 0.12 18.78
CA ASP A 158 18.60 1.34 19.60
C ASP A 158 18.18 2.60 18.84
N ARG A 159 18.53 2.69 17.54
CA ARG A 159 18.11 3.80 16.67
C ARG A 159 16.59 3.82 16.52
N VAL A 160 16.00 2.65 16.25
CA VAL A 160 14.55 2.51 16.06
C VAL A 160 13.80 2.79 17.37
N GLN A 161 14.30 2.26 18.49
CA GLN A 161 13.74 2.52 19.81
C GLN A 161 13.79 4.01 20.16
N SER A 162 14.91 4.69 19.92
CA SER A 162 15.06 6.12 20.16
C SER A 162 14.03 6.93 19.37
N ARG A 163 13.84 6.60 18.09
CA ARG A 163 12.80 7.24 17.24
C ARG A 163 11.39 7.01 17.79
N ILE A 164 11.08 5.79 18.21
CA ILE A 164 9.79 5.43 18.80
C ILE A 164 9.53 6.24 20.09
N LEU A 165 10.53 6.34 20.97
CA LEU A 165 10.41 7.08 22.22
C LEU A 165 10.24 8.58 21.98
N ASN A 166 10.97 9.16 21.02
CA ASN A 166 10.80 10.56 20.63
C ASN A 166 9.41 10.81 20.02
N LEU A 167 8.86 9.85 19.27
CA LEU A 167 7.50 9.94 18.77
C LEU A 167 6.45 9.82 19.88
N ALA A 168 6.75 9.06 20.95
CA ALA A 168 5.86 8.87 22.09
C ALA A 168 5.67 10.13 22.92
N ASP A 169 6.71 10.94 23.08
CA ASP A 169 6.66 12.26 23.71
C ASP A 169 5.92 13.26 22.80
N SER A 170 4.60 13.13 22.75
CA SER A 170 3.75 13.83 21.80
C SER A 170 3.60 15.32 22.11
N ASN A 171 3.76 15.69 23.38
CA ASN A 171 3.73 17.08 23.86
C ASN A 171 5.13 17.72 23.95
N ASN A 172 6.20 16.97 23.65
CA ASN A 172 7.60 17.39 23.70
C ASN A 172 8.03 17.92 25.08
N ASP A 173 7.55 17.31 26.17
CA ASP A 173 7.91 17.69 27.53
C ASP A 173 9.14 16.93 28.09
N GLY A 174 9.72 16.03 27.28
CA GLY A 174 10.85 15.19 27.61
C GLY A 174 10.49 13.94 28.42
N LYS A 175 9.20 13.67 28.62
CA LYS A 175 8.68 12.50 29.35
C LYS A 175 7.61 11.82 28.49
N VAL A 176 7.30 10.58 28.86
CA VAL A 176 6.22 9.82 28.22
C VAL A 176 5.18 9.51 29.27
N SER A 177 4.01 10.12 29.11
CA SER A 177 2.84 9.88 29.96
C SER A 177 2.21 8.51 29.66
N LEU A 178 1.35 8.03 30.58
CA LEU A 178 0.65 6.76 30.38
C LEU A 178 -0.23 6.73 29.10
N PRO A 179 -1.02 7.78 28.77
CA PRO A 179 -1.81 7.81 27.54
C PRO A 179 -0.94 7.80 26.27
N GLU A 180 0.20 8.49 26.29
CA GLU A 180 1.19 8.48 25.21
C GLU A 180 1.78 7.09 25.00
N ALA A 181 2.22 6.46 26.09
CA ALA A 181 2.78 5.11 26.08
C ALA A 181 1.76 4.09 25.53
N ARG A 182 0.48 4.20 25.92
CA ARG A 182 -0.60 3.33 25.43
C ARG A 182 -0.86 3.49 23.94
N SER A 183 -0.82 4.72 23.47
CA SER A 183 -1.07 5.05 22.07
C SER A 183 0.04 4.51 21.17
N ILE A 184 1.31 4.79 21.51
CA ILE A 184 2.44 4.24 20.77
C ILE A 184 2.49 2.71 20.85
N TRP A 185 2.28 2.12 22.03
CA TRP A 185 2.27 0.67 22.17
C TRP A 185 1.20 0.01 21.29
N SER A 186 0.02 0.63 21.19
CA SER A 186 -1.05 0.18 20.31
C SER A 186 -0.62 0.21 18.84
N LEU A 187 -0.01 1.31 18.37
CA LEU A 187 0.49 1.43 17.00
C LEU A 187 1.59 0.40 16.68
N LEU A 188 2.50 0.14 17.63
CA LEU A 188 3.60 -0.83 17.46
C LEU A 188 3.14 -2.29 17.35
N GLN A 189 1.86 -2.60 17.61
CA GLN A 189 1.32 -3.93 17.34
C GLN A 189 1.12 -4.17 15.84
N ALA A 190 0.95 -3.11 15.03
CA ALA A 190 0.89 -3.24 13.59
C ALA A 190 2.30 -3.40 13.00
N LYS A 191 2.50 -4.51 12.27
CA LYS A 191 3.75 -4.76 11.53
C LYS A 191 4.09 -3.63 10.56
N GLU A 192 3.07 -3.05 9.93
CA GLU A 192 3.24 -1.95 9.00
C GLU A 192 3.81 -0.70 9.68
N PHE A 193 3.23 -0.29 10.81
CA PHE A 193 3.71 0.87 11.56
C PHE A 193 5.11 0.60 12.15
N LEU A 194 5.37 -0.62 12.62
CA LEU A 194 6.71 -1.01 13.06
C LEU A 194 7.75 -0.86 11.95
N MET A 195 7.43 -1.35 10.75
CA MET A 195 8.32 -1.25 9.59
C MET A 195 8.51 0.19 9.11
N MET A 196 7.47 1.03 9.23
CA MET A 196 7.59 2.48 9.03
C MET A 196 8.58 3.11 10.02
N MET A 197 8.62 2.66 11.29
CA MET A 197 9.62 3.17 12.24
C MET A 197 11.05 2.75 11.87
N VAL A 198 11.22 1.53 11.35
CA VAL A 198 12.53 1.02 10.86
C VAL A 198 13.02 1.85 9.68
N LEU A 199 12.15 2.06 8.69
CA LEU A 199 12.45 2.75 7.44
C LEU A 199 12.14 4.26 7.45
N GLY A 200 11.83 4.85 8.61
CA GLY A 200 11.22 6.18 8.72
C GLY A 200 12.04 7.39 8.24
N GLU A 201 13.23 7.19 7.68
CA GLU A 201 14.01 8.21 6.97
C GLU A 201 13.92 8.07 5.43
N SER A 202 13.25 7.02 4.94
CA SER A 202 13.11 6.74 3.52
C SER A 202 12.14 7.72 2.86
N ASP A 203 12.58 8.33 1.76
CA ASP A 203 11.74 9.20 0.93
C ASP A 203 10.60 8.41 0.25
N TYR A 204 10.67 7.07 0.20
CA TYR A 204 9.69 6.21 -0.46
C TYR A 204 8.55 5.75 0.47
N ILE A 205 8.55 6.21 1.71
CA ILE A 205 7.47 5.93 2.67
C ILE A 205 6.65 7.20 2.87
N PRO A 206 5.32 7.10 3.01
CA PRO A 206 4.50 8.26 3.37
C PRO A 206 4.98 8.84 4.69
N ARG A 207 5.33 10.13 4.69
CA ARG A 207 5.78 10.84 5.88
C ARG A 207 4.67 10.87 6.94
N LEU A 208 4.99 10.39 8.13
CA LEU A 208 4.12 10.49 9.30
C LEU A 208 4.02 11.95 9.75
N LEU A 209 2.80 12.48 9.78
CA LEU A 209 2.51 13.85 10.27
C LEU A 209 2.16 13.85 11.75
N GLY A 210 1.53 12.77 12.23
CA GLY A 210 1.20 12.60 13.63
C GLY A 210 0.26 11.43 13.84
N PHE A 211 -0.22 11.29 15.08
CA PHE A 211 -1.12 10.20 15.45
C PHE A 211 -2.07 10.64 16.57
N CYS A 212 -3.10 9.83 16.80
CA CYS A 212 -3.97 9.90 17.95
C CYS A 212 -4.46 8.49 18.32
N GLY A 213 -4.06 7.99 19.49
CA GLY A 213 -4.39 6.62 19.89
C GLY A 213 -3.91 5.57 18.88
N ASN A 214 -4.84 4.78 18.34
CA ASN A 214 -4.58 3.74 17.33
C ASN A 214 -4.72 4.25 15.87
N MET A 215 -4.82 5.56 15.66
CA MET A 215 -4.92 6.19 14.35
C MET A 215 -3.65 7.01 14.07
N TYR A 216 -3.09 6.86 12.86
CA TYR A 216 -1.93 7.64 12.41
C TYR A 216 -2.21 8.32 11.08
N ILE A 217 -1.65 9.52 10.94
CA ILE A 217 -1.93 10.47 9.86
C ILE A 217 -0.63 10.71 9.10
N MET A 218 -0.67 10.51 7.80
CA MET A 218 0.46 10.66 6.89
C MET A 218 0.17 11.73 5.83
N GLU A 219 1.21 12.09 5.10
CA GLU A 219 1.08 12.94 3.92
C GLU A 219 0.11 12.37 2.86
N GLY A 220 -0.53 13.26 2.12
CA GLY A 220 -1.49 12.89 1.10
C GLY A 220 -0.88 12.15 -0.09
N ILE A 221 -1.61 11.15 -0.55
CA ILE A 221 -1.26 10.34 -1.72
C ILE A 221 -2.24 10.66 -2.84
N HIS A 222 -1.74 10.79 -4.08
CA HIS A 222 -2.58 11.11 -5.23
C HIS A 222 -3.25 9.86 -5.80
N ALA A 223 -2.48 8.78 -5.92
CA ALA A 223 -2.97 7.49 -6.38
C ALA A 223 -2.53 6.38 -5.42
N PHE A 224 -3.49 5.57 -4.95
CA PHE A 224 -3.27 4.53 -3.94
C PHE A 224 -2.91 3.15 -4.53
N ARG A 225 -2.61 3.10 -5.83
CA ARG A 225 -2.18 1.90 -6.56
C ARG A 225 -1.25 2.29 -7.70
N LEU A 226 -0.36 1.38 -8.09
CA LEU A 226 0.65 1.65 -9.11
C LEU A 226 0.02 1.76 -10.51
N TYR A 227 -0.82 0.78 -10.85
CA TYR A 227 -1.58 0.73 -12.10
C TYR A 227 -2.82 -0.17 -11.98
N GLY A 228 -3.65 -0.14 -13.01
CA GLY A 228 -4.93 -0.84 -13.04
C GLY A 228 -6.10 0.06 -12.62
N ALA A 229 -7.29 -0.29 -13.07
CA ALA A 229 -8.53 0.36 -12.67
C ALA A 229 -9.41 -0.67 -11.95
N GLU A 230 -10.06 -0.23 -10.88
CA GLU A 230 -11.13 -1.01 -10.24
C GLU A 230 -12.35 -0.96 -11.15
N PHE A 231 -12.47 -1.97 -11.97
CA PHE A 231 -13.69 -2.24 -12.67
C PHE A 231 -14.55 -3.14 -11.79
N PRO A 232 -15.83 -2.82 -11.58
CA PRO A 232 -16.76 -3.76 -10.98
C PRO A 232 -16.68 -5.12 -11.70
N PRO A 233 -16.75 -6.27 -11.02
CA PRO A 233 -16.51 -7.58 -11.65
C PRO A 233 -17.40 -7.89 -12.87
N PHE A 234 -18.54 -7.20 -13.02
CA PHE A 234 -19.40 -7.35 -14.20
C PHE A 234 -18.83 -6.69 -15.46
N VAL A 235 -18.00 -5.67 -15.31
CA VAL A 235 -17.35 -4.95 -16.40
C VAL A 235 -16.35 -5.87 -17.11
N ASP A 236 -15.67 -6.73 -16.35
CA ASP A 236 -14.79 -7.77 -16.91
C ASP A 236 -15.55 -8.77 -17.80
N PHE A 237 -16.81 -9.04 -17.45
CA PHE A 237 -17.68 -9.93 -18.20
C PHE A 237 -18.31 -9.26 -19.45
N VAL A 238 -18.53 -7.94 -19.42
CA VAL A 238 -19.29 -7.22 -20.47
C VAL A 238 -18.38 -6.54 -21.50
N LEU A 239 -17.18 -6.08 -21.11
CA LEU A 239 -16.28 -5.37 -22.02
C LEU A 239 -15.26 -6.31 -22.67
N PRO A 240 -15.13 -6.29 -24.01
CA PRO A 240 -14.06 -7.02 -24.67
C PRO A 240 -12.68 -6.48 -24.24
N ASN A 241 -11.68 -7.36 -24.20
CA ASN A 241 -10.31 -7.05 -23.76
C ASN A 241 -9.70 -5.82 -24.45
N SER A 242 -10.07 -5.53 -25.70
CA SER A 242 -9.63 -4.34 -26.44
C SER A 242 -10.17 -3.03 -25.85
N ALA A 243 -11.44 -3.02 -25.43
CA ALA A 243 -12.07 -1.88 -24.78
C ALA A 243 -11.49 -1.67 -23.37
N GLN A 244 -11.26 -2.75 -22.62
CA GLN A 244 -10.59 -2.69 -21.31
C GLN A 244 -9.21 -2.05 -21.42
N ARG A 245 -8.36 -2.51 -22.35
CA ARG A 245 -7.04 -1.90 -22.60
C ARG A 245 -7.15 -0.43 -22.97
N PHE A 246 -8.13 -0.06 -23.78
CA PHE A 246 -8.36 1.35 -24.13
C PHE A 246 -8.71 2.20 -22.89
N PHE A 247 -9.61 1.72 -22.04
CA PHE A 247 -9.96 2.42 -20.80
C PHE A 247 -8.80 2.48 -19.81
N GLN A 248 -8.06 1.39 -19.64
CA GLN A 248 -6.86 1.34 -18.80
C GLN A 248 -5.80 2.33 -19.30
N ARG A 249 -5.57 2.40 -20.62
CA ARG A 249 -4.64 3.36 -21.24
C ARG A 249 -5.06 4.82 -21.03
N LYS A 250 -6.36 5.10 -20.98
CA LYS A 250 -6.88 6.45 -20.72
C LYS A 250 -6.75 6.88 -19.26
N ILE A 251 -6.74 5.92 -18.33
CA ILE A 251 -6.66 6.17 -16.88
C ILE A 251 -5.19 6.12 -16.40
N ALA A 252 -4.33 5.40 -17.11
CA ALA A 252 -2.91 5.28 -16.78
C ALA A 252 -2.20 6.65 -16.87
N PRO A 253 -1.24 6.90 -15.96
CA PRO A 253 -0.43 8.11 -16.03
C PRO A 253 0.44 8.11 -17.30
N PRO A 254 0.86 9.29 -17.78
CA PRO A 254 1.79 9.41 -18.90
C PRO A 254 3.05 8.54 -18.70
N TRP A 255 3.63 8.03 -19.80
CA TRP A 255 4.80 7.15 -19.71
C TRP A 255 5.98 7.76 -18.94
N THR A 256 6.19 9.08 -19.05
CA THR A 256 7.26 9.77 -18.28
C THR A 256 7.00 9.79 -16.78
N ASP A 257 5.74 9.83 -16.34
CA ASP A 257 5.37 9.68 -14.93
C ASP A 257 5.60 8.24 -14.46
N ARG A 258 5.22 7.25 -15.27
CA ARG A 258 5.50 5.83 -15.01
C ARG A 258 7.00 5.58 -14.82
N ALA A 259 7.82 6.11 -15.73
CA ALA A 259 9.27 5.98 -15.66
C ALA A 259 9.84 6.60 -14.37
N HIS A 260 9.37 7.78 -13.97
CA HIS A 260 9.81 8.45 -12.72
C HIS A 260 9.42 7.65 -11.48
N ILE A 261 8.18 7.13 -11.43
CA ILE A 261 7.71 6.25 -10.34
C ILE A 261 8.59 4.99 -10.24
N VAL A 262 8.92 4.36 -11.37
CA VAL A 262 9.77 3.18 -11.39
C VAL A 262 11.19 3.48 -10.91
N VAL A 263 11.78 4.61 -11.32
CA VAL A 263 13.11 4.98 -10.83
C VAL A 263 13.11 5.02 -9.30
N GLY A 264 12.12 5.66 -8.69
CA GLY A 264 11.97 5.68 -7.24
C GLY A 264 11.79 4.28 -6.63
N LEU A 265 11.05 3.38 -7.30
CA LEU A 265 10.88 2.01 -6.81
C LEU A 265 12.20 1.21 -6.86
N LEU A 266 13.00 1.41 -7.90
CA LEU A 266 14.34 0.81 -8.02
C LEU A 266 15.30 1.37 -6.96
N GLU A 267 15.23 2.66 -6.67
CA GLU A 267 15.99 3.29 -5.59
C GLU A 267 15.55 2.78 -4.20
N PHE A 268 14.26 2.54 -3.98
CA PHE A 268 13.78 1.89 -2.77
C PHE A 268 14.33 0.47 -2.62
N VAL A 269 14.37 -0.31 -3.71
CA VAL A 269 14.96 -1.67 -3.70
C VAL A 269 16.42 -1.64 -3.27
N GLU A 270 17.18 -0.66 -3.77
CA GLU A 270 18.57 -0.42 -3.35
C GLU A 270 18.65 -0.08 -1.85
N GLU A 271 17.81 0.85 -1.38
CA GLU A 271 17.77 1.29 0.01
C GLU A 271 17.47 0.15 0.99
N ILE A 272 16.53 -0.74 0.67
CA ILE A 272 16.16 -1.84 1.57
C ILE A 272 17.11 -3.05 1.53
N MET A 273 17.99 -3.11 0.51
CA MET A 273 19.02 -4.14 0.40
C MET A 273 20.34 -3.68 1.04
N GLU A 274 20.71 -2.41 0.89
CA GLU A 274 21.97 -1.86 1.39
C GLU A 274 21.78 -0.96 2.62
N GLY A 275 20.56 -0.93 3.17
CA GLY A 275 20.16 0.00 4.21
C GLY A 275 20.70 -0.30 5.60
N PRO A 276 20.57 0.67 6.53
CA PRO A 276 21.03 0.54 7.92
C PRO A 276 20.25 -0.51 8.73
N ALA A 277 19.11 -0.98 8.21
CA ALA A 277 18.30 -2.06 8.78
C ALA A 277 18.73 -3.46 8.28
N GLY A 278 19.82 -3.55 7.50
CA GLY A 278 20.23 -4.79 6.85
C GLY A 278 19.27 -5.20 5.73
N ASN A 279 19.42 -6.43 5.25
CA ASN A 279 18.63 -6.96 4.14
C ASN A 279 17.16 -7.13 4.53
N LEU A 280 16.28 -6.40 3.84
CA LEU A 280 14.83 -6.61 3.91
C LEU A 280 14.31 -7.22 2.60
N TYR A 281 13.23 -8.00 2.70
CA TYR A 281 12.59 -8.68 1.58
C TYR A 281 11.15 -8.25 1.39
N MET A 282 10.75 -8.01 0.14
CA MET A 282 9.41 -7.58 -0.25
C MET A 282 8.48 -8.78 -0.51
N CYS A 283 8.17 -9.56 0.52
CA CYS A 283 7.45 -10.84 0.39
C CYS A 283 5.96 -10.73 0.05
N HIS A 284 5.27 -9.67 0.48
CA HIS A 284 3.85 -9.44 0.18
C HIS A 284 3.59 -8.09 -0.52
N VAL A 285 4.62 -7.46 -1.09
CA VAL A 285 4.43 -6.19 -1.80
C VAL A 285 3.95 -6.48 -3.23
N ASN A 286 2.87 -5.84 -3.62
CA ASN A 286 2.28 -5.92 -4.95
C ASN A 286 1.84 -4.53 -5.44
N GLU A 287 1.30 -4.46 -6.66
CA GLU A 287 0.88 -3.24 -7.34
C GLU A 287 -0.17 -2.43 -6.54
N MET A 288 -0.97 -3.12 -5.73
CA MET A 288 -2.02 -2.53 -4.88
C MET A 288 -1.46 -1.92 -3.59
N GLY A 289 -0.24 -2.31 -3.19
CA GLY A 289 0.45 -1.79 -2.03
C GLY A 289 1.37 -0.60 -2.31
N ILE A 290 1.42 -0.14 -3.57
CA ILE A 290 2.31 0.93 -4.03
C ILE A 290 1.46 2.07 -4.58
N GLY A 291 1.68 3.29 -4.10
CA GLY A 291 1.03 4.50 -4.59
C GLY A 291 2.04 5.54 -5.05
N TYR A 292 1.55 6.72 -5.41
CA TYR A 292 2.40 7.86 -5.77
C TYR A 292 1.74 9.21 -5.47
N THR A 293 2.58 10.22 -5.31
CA THR A 293 2.16 11.61 -5.06
C THR A 293 1.74 12.30 -6.36
N ALA A 294 1.21 13.53 -6.27
CA ALA A 294 0.86 14.33 -7.44
C ALA A 294 2.08 14.70 -8.31
N TYR A 295 3.29 14.55 -7.78
CA TYR A 295 4.56 14.76 -8.49
C TYR A 295 5.18 13.46 -9.00
N SER A 296 4.42 12.35 -8.96
CA SER A 296 4.85 11.02 -9.39
C SER A 296 5.98 10.44 -8.52
N ASP A 297 6.16 10.93 -7.30
CA ASP A 297 7.06 10.29 -6.34
C ASP A 297 6.38 9.02 -5.80
N VAL A 298 7.05 7.87 -5.91
CA VAL A 298 6.51 6.59 -5.43
C VAL A 298 6.42 6.55 -3.91
N LYS A 299 5.39 5.88 -3.39
CA LYS A 299 5.18 5.66 -1.97
C LYS A 299 4.73 4.23 -1.71
N ILE A 300 5.44 3.51 -0.83
CA ILE A 300 5.05 2.17 -0.40
C ILE A 300 4.00 2.31 0.70
N LEU A 301 2.76 1.94 0.37
CA LEU A 301 1.60 2.11 1.24
C LEU A 301 1.36 0.89 2.14
N ARG A 302 1.91 -0.27 1.78
CA ARG A 302 1.77 -1.53 2.52
C ARG A 302 3.13 -2.10 2.88
N LEU A 303 3.59 -1.74 4.07
CA LEU A 303 4.87 -2.19 4.64
C LEU A 303 4.76 -3.48 5.47
N ASP A 304 3.54 -3.98 5.72
CA ASP A 304 3.29 -5.28 6.36
C ASP A 304 3.90 -6.45 5.57
N GLY A 305 4.12 -6.25 4.28
CA GLY A 305 4.76 -7.21 3.37
C GLY A 305 6.28 -7.13 3.27
N VAL A 306 6.93 -6.19 3.95
CA VAL A 306 8.39 -6.06 3.99
C VAL A 306 8.90 -6.73 5.27
N LEU A 307 9.80 -7.70 5.13
CA LEU A 307 10.26 -8.55 6.23
C LEU A 307 11.78 -8.55 6.34
N THR A 308 12.31 -8.71 7.55
CA THR A 308 13.75 -8.86 7.75
C THR A 308 14.20 -10.24 7.28
N GLU A 309 15.48 -10.36 6.89
CA GLU A 309 16.07 -11.64 6.53
C GLU A 309 15.84 -12.73 7.59
N GLN A 310 15.99 -12.40 8.87
CA GLN A 310 15.76 -13.34 9.98
C GLN A 310 14.28 -13.75 10.12
N ALA A 311 13.35 -12.82 9.89
CA ALA A 311 11.92 -13.13 9.92
C ALA A 311 11.51 -14.05 8.77
N VAL A 312 12.10 -13.86 7.58
CA VAL A 312 11.89 -14.75 6.42
C VAL A 312 12.48 -16.13 6.68
N GLN A 313 13.74 -16.21 7.12
CA GLN A 313 14.42 -17.47 7.40
C GLN A 313 13.71 -18.29 8.47
N SER A 314 13.28 -17.66 9.58
CA SER A 314 12.55 -18.36 10.65
C SER A 314 11.19 -18.87 10.17
N SER A 315 10.44 -18.04 9.44
CA SER A 315 9.12 -18.42 8.91
C SER A 315 9.15 -19.56 7.87
N LEU A 316 10.27 -19.72 7.16
CA LEU A 316 10.45 -20.76 6.14
C LEU A 316 11.08 -22.04 6.71
N ARG A 317 12.11 -21.95 7.56
CA ARG A 317 12.79 -23.14 8.12
C ARG A 317 11.89 -24.04 8.96
N ASP A 318 10.84 -23.47 9.54
CA ASP A 318 9.82 -24.21 10.29
C ASP A 318 8.84 -24.99 9.40
N ARG A 319 8.90 -24.81 8.07
CA ARG A 319 8.01 -25.46 7.11
C ARG A 319 8.61 -26.75 6.57
N THR A 320 7.75 -27.76 6.48
CA THR A 320 8.04 -29.01 5.77
C THR A 320 7.67 -28.86 4.29
N CYS A 321 8.42 -29.52 3.41
CA CYS A 321 8.25 -29.41 1.97
C CYS A 321 8.56 -30.73 1.26
N PHE A 322 7.91 -30.94 0.11
CA PHE A 322 8.24 -32.01 -0.84
C PHE A 322 8.98 -31.46 -2.07
N GLY A 323 8.74 -30.19 -2.42
CA GLY A 323 9.48 -29.46 -3.43
C GLY A 323 9.51 -27.96 -3.20
N ASP A 324 10.28 -27.24 -4.02
CA ASP A 324 10.51 -25.80 -3.86
C ASP A 324 9.21 -24.97 -3.93
N GLY A 325 8.17 -25.49 -4.59
CA GLY A 325 6.86 -24.86 -4.67
C GLY A 325 6.15 -24.72 -3.32
N ASP A 326 6.47 -25.58 -2.35
CA ASP A 326 5.87 -25.56 -1.00
C ASP A 326 6.51 -24.48 -0.11
N CYS A 327 7.71 -24.02 -0.49
CA CYS A 327 8.54 -23.08 0.26
C CYS A 327 8.28 -21.63 -0.16
N LEU A 328 7.02 -21.19 -0.08
CA LEU A 328 6.58 -19.85 -0.42
C LEU A 328 6.11 -19.06 0.82
N LEU A 329 6.72 -17.90 1.05
CA LEU A 329 6.28 -16.91 2.04
C LEU A 329 5.68 -15.71 1.31
N GLY A 330 4.40 -15.45 1.57
CA GLY A 330 3.64 -14.42 0.85
C GLY A 330 3.44 -14.74 -0.61
N GLU A 331 3.59 -13.75 -1.47
CA GLU A 331 3.44 -13.88 -2.93
C GLU A 331 4.79 -14.01 -3.63
N ASN A 332 5.85 -13.51 -2.99
CA ASN A 332 7.09 -13.19 -3.69
C ASN A 332 8.31 -13.96 -3.15
N CYS A 333 8.32 -14.39 -1.88
CA CYS A 333 9.52 -14.95 -1.27
C CYS A 333 9.56 -16.47 -1.36
N ARG A 334 10.49 -17.00 -2.17
CA ARG A 334 10.68 -18.45 -2.40
C ARG A 334 12.03 -18.91 -1.88
N SER A 335 12.05 -20.13 -1.35
CA SER A 335 13.25 -20.81 -0.85
C SER A 335 13.33 -22.23 -1.41
N PRO A 336 14.52 -22.81 -1.62
CA PRO A 336 14.62 -24.19 -2.05
C PRO A 336 14.20 -25.15 -0.93
N CYS A 337 13.66 -26.29 -1.34
CA CYS A 337 13.32 -27.39 -0.45
C CYS A 337 14.52 -28.33 -0.34
N ASP A 338 15.04 -28.52 0.88
CA ASP A 338 16.01 -29.57 1.13
C ASP A 338 15.30 -30.93 1.19
N LYS A 339 15.46 -31.70 0.12
CA LYS A 339 14.85 -33.02 -0.04
C LYS A 339 15.38 -34.06 0.96
N LEU A 340 16.56 -33.85 1.54
CA LEU A 340 17.12 -34.76 2.54
C LEU A 340 16.43 -34.59 3.89
N THR A 341 16.18 -33.34 4.29
CA THR A 341 15.53 -33.02 5.57
C THR A 341 14.01 -32.88 5.45
N GLY A 342 13.49 -32.73 4.23
CA GLY A 342 12.07 -32.45 3.96
C GLY A 342 11.63 -31.07 4.47
N ARG A 343 12.56 -30.10 4.51
CA ARG A 343 12.33 -28.76 5.06
C ARG A 343 12.87 -27.67 4.14
N CYS A 344 12.25 -26.50 4.19
CA CYS A 344 12.74 -25.35 3.43
C CYS A 344 14.05 -24.83 4.04
N THR A 345 15.02 -24.43 3.22
CA THR A 345 16.32 -23.96 3.72
C THR A 345 16.23 -22.58 4.40
N GLY A 346 15.23 -21.78 4.01
CA GLY A 346 15.08 -20.38 4.38
C GLY A 346 15.98 -19.44 3.58
N GLU A 347 16.82 -19.97 2.68
CA GLU A 347 17.63 -19.16 1.76
C GLU A 347 16.75 -18.70 0.61
N MET A 348 16.86 -17.43 0.24
CA MET A 348 16.06 -16.83 -0.81
C MET A 348 16.55 -17.25 -2.19
N MET A 349 15.63 -17.63 -3.08
CA MET A 349 15.95 -18.00 -4.47
C MET A 349 16.05 -16.79 -5.42
N GLN A 350 15.31 -15.72 -5.13
CA GLN A 350 15.20 -14.53 -5.99
C GLN A 350 15.38 -13.24 -5.20
N PRO A 351 16.11 -12.24 -5.73
CA PRO A 351 16.25 -10.93 -5.09
C PRO A 351 14.99 -10.07 -5.26
N ASN A 352 14.84 -9.02 -4.43
CA ASN A 352 13.72 -8.08 -4.53
C ASN A 352 13.59 -7.47 -5.94
N LEU A 353 14.73 -7.15 -6.56
CA LEU A 353 14.79 -6.55 -7.89
C LEU A 353 14.11 -7.42 -8.96
N GLN A 354 14.28 -8.75 -8.91
CA GLN A 354 13.64 -9.68 -9.84
C GLN A 354 12.11 -9.51 -9.81
N ARG A 355 11.55 -9.47 -8.60
CA ARG A 355 10.10 -9.35 -8.42
C ARG A 355 9.59 -7.99 -8.86
N VAL A 356 10.32 -6.94 -8.52
CA VAL A 356 9.99 -5.58 -8.94
C VAL A 356 10.01 -5.47 -10.46
N CYS A 357 10.98 -6.03 -11.16
CA CYS A 357 10.98 -6.03 -12.62
C CYS A 357 9.79 -6.78 -13.22
N HIS A 358 9.42 -7.95 -12.67
CA HIS A 358 8.24 -8.67 -13.11
C HIS A 358 6.95 -7.84 -12.96
N MET A 359 6.81 -7.14 -11.83
CA MET A 359 5.68 -6.23 -11.56
C MET A 359 5.63 -5.05 -12.53
N LEU A 360 6.79 -4.53 -12.91
CA LEU A 360 6.94 -3.33 -13.72
C LEU A 360 6.96 -3.57 -15.23
N SER A 361 7.20 -4.81 -15.66
CA SER A 361 7.44 -5.17 -17.06
C SER A 361 6.29 -4.71 -17.98
N ALA A 362 5.06 -5.15 -17.68
CA ALA A 362 3.89 -4.72 -18.44
C ALA A 362 3.62 -3.21 -18.32
N TYR A 363 3.89 -2.64 -17.13
CA TYR A 363 3.64 -1.23 -16.83
C TYR A 363 4.54 -0.28 -17.64
N LEU A 364 5.81 -0.63 -17.84
CA LEU A 364 6.80 0.15 -18.56
C LEU A 364 6.82 -0.09 -20.07
N LEU A 365 6.53 -1.31 -20.51
CA LEU A 365 6.54 -1.66 -21.93
C LEU A 365 5.33 -1.10 -22.67
N ASP A 366 4.20 -0.95 -21.98
CA ASP A 366 3.02 -0.31 -22.54
C ASP A 366 3.31 1.17 -22.87
N ASP A 367 3.03 1.57 -24.12
CA ASP A 367 3.27 2.93 -24.65
C ASP A 367 4.70 3.48 -24.43
N SER A 368 5.71 2.59 -24.41
CA SER A 368 7.11 3.00 -24.31
C SER A 368 7.60 3.71 -25.58
N PRO A 369 8.48 4.73 -25.48
CA PRO A 369 9.13 5.34 -26.63
C PRO A 369 9.88 4.31 -27.47
N TYR A 370 9.70 4.36 -28.79
CA TYR A 370 10.29 3.40 -29.72
C TYR A 370 11.81 3.37 -29.65
N GLU A 371 12.44 4.49 -29.29
CA GLU A 371 13.89 4.65 -29.21
C GLU A 371 14.53 3.77 -28.12
N ILE A 372 13.81 3.47 -27.04
CA ILE A 372 14.33 2.70 -25.91
C ILE A 372 13.68 1.33 -25.76
N LEU A 373 12.60 1.05 -26.50
CA LEU A 373 11.76 -0.13 -26.29
C LEU A 373 12.56 -1.43 -26.31
N GLN A 374 13.47 -1.60 -27.28
CA GLN A 374 14.28 -2.81 -27.39
C GLN A 374 15.24 -2.97 -26.19
N GLU A 375 15.98 -1.91 -25.86
CA GLU A 375 16.93 -1.93 -24.73
C GLU A 375 16.20 -2.17 -23.40
N LEU A 376 15.03 -1.55 -23.23
CA LEU A 376 14.18 -1.72 -22.05
C LEU A 376 13.67 -3.16 -21.92
N GLN A 377 13.20 -3.77 -23.01
CA GLN A 377 12.79 -5.18 -23.03
C GLN A 377 13.94 -6.12 -22.64
N ASP A 378 15.12 -5.91 -23.23
CA ASP A 378 16.29 -6.75 -22.95
C ASP A 378 16.74 -6.64 -21.49
N LEU A 379 16.71 -5.43 -20.92
CA LEU A 379 17.04 -5.19 -19.51
C LEU A 379 15.99 -5.78 -18.56
N LEU A 380 14.70 -5.62 -18.84
CA LEU A 380 13.62 -6.19 -18.04
C LEU A 380 13.66 -7.73 -18.05
N SER A 381 13.90 -8.35 -19.22
CA SER A 381 14.07 -9.80 -19.32
C SER A 381 15.24 -10.30 -18.47
N LYS A 382 16.41 -9.66 -18.56
CA LYS A 382 17.57 -10.00 -17.72
C LYS A 382 17.28 -9.84 -16.23
N CYS A 383 16.49 -8.83 -15.88
CA CYS A 383 16.08 -8.58 -14.52
C CYS A 383 15.14 -9.65 -13.96
N GLU A 384 14.15 -10.08 -14.75
CA GLU A 384 13.21 -11.15 -14.38
C GLU A 384 13.90 -12.52 -14.23
N ASP A 385 15.04 -12.72 -14.88
CA ASP A 385 15.85 -13.93 -14.80
C ASP A 385 16.84 -13.97 -13.62
N LEU A 386 16.94 -12.90 -12.82
CA LEU A 386 17.86 -12.85 -11.67
C LEU A 386 17.52 -13.91 -10.61
N LYS A 387 18.54 -14.66 -10.17
CA LYS A 387 18.42 -15.70 -9.12
C LYS A 387 19.63 -15.68 -8.18
N PHE A 388 19.39 -15.93 -6.90
CA PHE A 388 20.46 -16.19 -5.92
C PHE A 388 21.16 -17.51 -6.27
N GLY A 389 22.50 -17.53 -6.24
CA GLY A 389 23.33 -18.71 -6.56
C GLY A 389 24.05 -18.69 -7.92
N SER A 390 23.89 -17.64 -8.73
CA SER A 390 24.79 -17.33 -9.85
C SER A 390 26.19 -16.96 -9.32
N LYS A 391 27.27 -17.44 -9.95
CA LYS A 391 28.67 -17.09 -9.57
C LYS A 391 28.93 -15.57 -9.51
N ASN A 392 28.15 -14.77 -10.24
CA ASN A 392 28.32 -13.32 -10.41
C ASN A 392 27.13 -12.50 -9.89
N MET A 393 26.27 -13.08 -9.05
CA MET A 393 24.96 -12.52 -8.68
C MET A 393 24.98 -11.05 -8.19
N ASN A 394 25.86 -10.68 -7.26
CA ASN A 394 25.91 -9.30 -6.76
C ASN A 394 26.27 -8.30 -7.87
N MET A 395 27.19 -8.70 -8.77
CA MET A 395 27.57 -7.88 -9.92
C MET A 395 26.42 -7.78 -10.92
N ASP A 396 25.75 -8.89 -11.25
CA ASP A 396 24.62 -8.93 -12.17
C ASP A 396 23.45 -8.08 -11.66
N HIS A 397 23.15 -8.19 -10.36
CA HIS A 397 22.13 -7.39 -9.68
C HIS A 397 22.42 -5.89 -9.78
N SER A 398 23.60 -5.45 -9.33
CA SER A 398 23.98 -4.03 -9.37
C SER A 398 24.06 -3.51 -10.80
N LEU A 399 24.51 -4.31 -11.76
CA LEU A 399 24.60 -3.90 -13.17
C LEU A 399 23.20 -3.69 -13.77
N VAL A 400 22.29 -4.64 -13.60
CA VAL A 400 20.92 -4.54 -14.13
C VAL A 400 20.18 -3.38 -13.48
N LEU A 401 20.27 -3.23 -12.15
CA LEU A 401 19.66 -2.13 -11.40
C LEU A 401 20.13 -0.77 -11.93
N ASN A 402 21.44 -0.56 -12.01
CA ASN A 402 22.02 0.71 -12.45
C ASN A 402 21.71 1.02 -13.91
N ASN A 403 21.72 0.02 -14.80
CA ASN A 403 21.39 0.22 -16.20
C ASN A 403 19.92 0.60 -16.38
N LEU A 404 18.99 -0.09 -15.69
CA LEU A 404 17.57 0.26 -15.72
C LEU A 404 17.32 1.67 -15.18
N LYS A 405 17.89 2.01 -14.00
CA LYS A 405 17.80 3.35 -13.43
C LYS A 405 18.32 4.41 -14.39
N SER A 406 19.52 4.21 -14.94
CA SER A 406 20.16 5.16 -15.87
C SER A 406 19.33 5.37 -17.15
N LEU A 407 18.84 4.29 -17.75
CA LEU A 407 18.02 4.34 -18.96
C LEU A 407 16.73 5.15 -18.72
N LEU A 408 16.02 4.88 -17.63
CA LEU A 408 14.78 5.58 -17.28
C LEU A 408 15.04 7.03 -16.85
N TRP A 409 16.06 7.27 -16.02
CA TRP A 409 16.42 8.61 -15.53
C TRP A 409 16.79 9.56 -16.67
N LYS A 410 17.48 9.06 -17.70
CA LYS A 410 17.79 9.84 -18.91
C LYS A 410 16.52 10.39 -19.60
N GLN A 411 15.42 9.65 -19.53
CA GLN A 411 14.15 10.07 -20.13
C GLN A 411 13.38 11.10 -19.30
N VAL A 412 13.58 11.14 -17.97
CA VAL A 412 12.77 11.99 -17.08
C VAL A 412 13.52 13.18 -16.48
N SER A 413 14.85 13.12 -16.37
CA SER A 413 15.70 14.11 -15.67
C SER A 413 15.58 15.55 -16.18
N HIS A 414 15.24 15.75 -17.44
CA HIS A 414 15.09 17.09 -18.03
C HIS A 414 13.74 17.76 -17.70
N LEU A 415 12.78 17.01 -17.14
CA LEU A 415 11.43 17.50 -16.88
C LEU A 415 11.39 18.31 -15.59
N LYS A 416 11.11 19.61 -15.71
CA LYS A 416 11.05 20.55 -14.57
C LYS A 416 10.12 20.10 -13.45
N LYS A 417 9.03 19.39 -13.77
CA LYS A 417 8.04 18.90 -12.77
C LYS A 417 8.62 17.92 -11.74
N PHE A 418 9.75 17.27 -12.06
CA PHE A 418 10.42 16.33 -11.18
C PHE A 418 11.59 16.97 -10.41
N SER A 419 11.86 18.26 -10.62
CA SER A 419 12.93 18.97 -9.91
C SER A 419 12.49 19.36 -8.50
N LYS A 420 13.38 19.25 -7.50
CA LYS A 420 13.08 19.67 -6.11
C LYS A 420 12.69 21.15 -6.02
N THR A 421 13.13 22.00 -6.94
CA THR A 421 12.76 23.43 -7.02
C THR A 421 11.34 23.70 -7.52
N SER A 422 10.63 22.73 -8.11
CA SER A 422 9.23 22.92 -8.52
C SER A 422 8.22 22.66 -7.39
N ARG A 423 8.69 22.25 -6.20
CA ARG A 423 7.85 21.84 -5.06
C ARG A 423 7.53 23.00 -4.09
N THR A 424 7.96 24.22 -4.40
CA THR A 424 7.78 25.44 -3.59
C THR A 424 6.59 26.28 -4.01
#